data_AF-A0A6P7H022-F1
#
_entry.id   AF-A0A6P7H022-F1
#
_cell.length_a   1.000
_cell.length_b   1.000
_cell.length_c   1.000
_cell.angle_alpha   90.00
_cell.angle_beta   90.00
_cell.angle_gamma   90.00
#
_symmetry.space_group_name_H-M   'P 1'
#
loop_
_entity.id
_entity.type
_entity.pdbx_description
1 polymer ?
#
loop_
_entity_poly.entity_id
_entity_poly.type
_entity_poly.pdbx_seq_one_letter_code
_entity_poly.pdbx_strand_id
1 'polypeptide(L)'
;MPRHCCVPGCKTNYASTLKTKQAESTFSFPKDPQRRYTWLRSIHREGYIISKSSVYASKITSECVYFYLLNINQLGQEFNNISVISSVIVSSNFSVIVNVGNNRLSSHDLKWILQDSKLTRWSQLENLLSRYTSAFEITNKKFEYYIQKSGENIQGAIDSCDEYKKQIDTLKLISNKLKNMSQHRKQYSIESLLFALDLYNKSPTAYDCLREYLFLPSKRHLQQISTTMFISPDNDT
;
A
#
# COMPACT_ATOMS: atom_id res chain seq x y z
N MET A 1 27.15 7.46 41.81
CA MET A 1 27.51 6.93 40.48
C MET A 1 27.15 7.98 39.43
N PRO A 2 28.04 8.28 38.46
CA PRO A 2 27.72 9.20 37.37
C PRO A 2 26.56 8.63 36.54
N ARG A 3 25.66 9.51 36.09
CA ARG A 3 24.48 9.09 35.34
C ARG A 3 24.88 8.63 33.94
N HIS A 4 24.26 7.56 33.47
CA HIS A 4 24.45 7.05 32.11
C HIS A 4 23.58 7.84 31.12
N CYS A 5 24.10 8.04 29.90
CA CYS A 5 23.35 8.65 28.82
C CYS A 5 22.24 7.69 28.34
N CYS A 6 21.06 8.23 28.01
CA CYS A 6 19.94 7.44 27.49
C CYS A 6 19.92 7.34 25.95
N VAL A 7 20.89 7.95 25.26
CA VAL A 7 21.02 7.88 23.80
C VAL A 7 21.52 6.49 23.40
N PRO A 8 20.81 5.76 22.52
CA PRO A 8 21.23 4.45 22.03
C PRO A 8 22.65 4.49 21.46
N GLY A 9 23.48 3.51 21.82
CA GLY A 9 24.88 3.42 21.38
C GLY A 9 25.87 4.33 22.13
N CYS A 10 25.39 5.29 22.93
CA CYS A 10 26.26 6.12 23.76
C CYS A 10 26.81 5.32 24.95
N LYS A 11 28.14 5.24 25.07
CA LYS A 11 28.84 4.58 26.19
C LYS A 11 29.42 5.59 27.19
N THR A 12 29.06 6.86 27.09
CA THR A 12 29.54 7.90 28.03
C THR A 12 29.11 7.59 29.47
N ASN A 13 30.04 7.76 30.40
CA ASN A 13 29.89 7.47 31.83
C ASN A 13 29.61 6.00 32.18
N TYR A 14 29.80 5.05 31.26
CA TYR A 14 29.80 3.63 31.61
C TYR A 14 31.08 3.25 32.37
N ALA A 15 30.98 2.26 33.26
CA ALA A 15 32.11 1.82 34.09
C ALA A 15 33.33 1.38 33.24
N SER A 16 33.11 0.88 32.03
CA SER A 16 34.18 0.54 31.08
C SER A 16 34.94 1.75 30.56
N THR A 17 34.26 2.88 30.32
CA THR A 17 34.82 4.11 29.77
C THR A 17 35.44 5.00 30.85
N LEU A 18 34.92 4.93 32.07
CA LEU A 18 35.42 5.70 33.23
C LEU A 18 36.76 5.19 33.78
N LYS A 19 37.22 4.01 33.35
CA LYS A 19 38.58 3.50 33.65
C LYS A 19 39.68 4.30 32.96
N THR A 20 39.36 4.92 31.82
CA THR A 20 40.33 5.60 30.95
C THR A 20 40.02 7.08 30.73
N LYS A 21 38.79 7.54 31.02
CA LYS A 21 38.36 8.93 30.86
C LYS A 21 37.66 9.45 32.12
N GLN A 22 37.77 10.75 32.37
CA GLN A 22 37.01 11.41 33.43
C GLN A 22 35.51 11.43 33.10
N ALA A 23 34.68 11.49 34.15
CA ALA A 23 33.22 11.50 34.00
C ALA A 23 32.74 12.82 33.39
N GLU A 24 31.87 12.74 32.39
CA GLU A 24 31.27 13.89 31.74
C GLU A 24 29.97 14.31 32.44
N SER A 25 29.67 15.61 32.46
CA SER A 25 28.44 16.14 33.05
C SER A 25 27.21 15.73 32.25
N THR A 26 26.19 15.17 32.93
CA THR A 26 24.91 14.82 32.30
C THR A 26 23.85 15.88 32.53
N PHE A 27 23.07 16.19 31.50
CA PHE A 27 21.93 17.10 31.59
C PHE A 27 20.62 16.33 31.73
N SER A 28 19.68 16.88 32.51
CA SER A 28 18.30 16.39 32.55
C SER A 28 17.51 16.89 31.34
N PHE A 29 16.46 16.17 30.95
CA PHE A 29 15.55 16.64 29.92
C PHE A 29 14.91 17.99 30.29
N PRO A 30 14.59 18.85 29.30
CA PRO A 30 13.86 20.09 29.54
C PRO A 30 12.54 19.84 30.28
N LYS A 31 12.19 20.77 31.19
CA LYS A 31 10.90 20.74 31.90
C LYS A 31 9.74 21.16 30.99
N ASP A 32 10.02 21.98 29.99
CA ASP A 32 9.04 22.39 28.97
C ASP A 32 8.61 21.19 28.10
N PRO A 33 7.30 20.87 28.03
CA PRO A 33 6.78 19.72 27.30
C PRO A 33 7.11 19.72 25.81
N GLN A 34 7.06 20.89 25.16
CA GLN A 34 7.30 21.02 23.71
C GLN A 34 8.76 20.72 23.39
N ARG A 35 9.70 21.38 24.08
CA ARG A 35 11.14 21.11 23.92
C ARG A 35 11.52 19.67 24.28
N ARG A 36 10.90 19.10 25.31
CA ARG A 36 11.12 17.70 25.69
C ARG A 36 10.70 16.75 24.58
N TYR A 37 9.57 17.01 23.92
CA TYR A 37 9.11 16.22 22.78
C TYR A 37 10.08 16.28 21.59
N THR A 38 10.59 17.47 21.24
CA THR A 38 11.61 17.62 20.19
C THR A 38 12.87 16.81 20.52
N TRP A 39 13.36 16.87 21.76
CA TRP A 39 14.53 16.12 22.20
C TRP A 39 14.32 14.61 22.12
N LEU A 40 13.16 14.10 22.54
CA LEU A 40 12.85 12.68 22.45
C LEU A 40 12.75 12.21 21.00
N ARG A 41 12.24 13.05 20.09
CA ARG A 41 12.17 12.75 18.65
C ARG A 41 13.55 12.70 17.99
N SER A 42 14.49 13.53 18.44
CA SER A 42 15.85 13.60 17.87
C SER A 42 16.75 12.42 18.25
N ILE A 43 16.46 11.72 19.36
CA ILE A 43 17.21 10.55 19.81
C ILE A 43 16.75 9.32 19.02
N HIS A 44 17.36 9.09 17.86
CA HIS A 44 17.07 7.96 16.98
C HIS A 44 17.55 6.62 17.59
N ARG A 45 16.74 5.56 17.48
CA ARG A 45 17.14 4.17 17.79
C ARG A 45 17.56 3.48 16.49
N GLU A 46 18.82 3.09 16.37
CA GLU A 46 19.31 2.33 15.21
C GLU A 46 18.70 0.92 15.20
N GLY A 47 18.12 0.54 14.06
CA GLY A 47 17.39 -0.72 13.84
C GLY A 47 15.92 -0.54 13.44
N TYR A 48 15.36 0.66 13.57
CA TYR A 48 14.01 0.96 13.09
C TYR A 48 14.05 1.55 11.67
N ILE A 49 13.85 0.70 10.67
CA ILE A 49 13.62 1.14 9.29
C ILE A 49 12.17 1.64 9.22
N ILE A 50 11.99 2.97 9.27
CA ILE A 50 10.72 3.61 8.93
C ILE A 50 10.51 3.40 7.43
N SER A 51 9.53 2.57 7.04
CA SER A 51 9.06 2.57 5.66
C SER A 51 8.28 3.86 5.42
N LYS A 52 8.54 4.53 4.29
CA LYS A 52 8.21 5.95 4.05
C LYS A 52 6.72 6.31 3.94
N SER A 53 5.78 5.46 4.32
CA SER A 53 4.34 5.77 4.18
C SER A 53 3.42 5.27 5.30
N SER A 54 3.95 4.66 6.37
CA SER A 54 3.08 4.26 7.48
C SER A 54 3.69 4.49 8.86
N VAL A 55 2.92 5.16 9.72
CA VAL A 55 3.30 5.49 11.11
C VAL A 55 2.21 4.96 12.02
N TYR A 56 2.62 4.31 13.12
CA TYR A 56 1.70 4.02 14.21
C TYR A 56 1.50 5.25 15.08
N ALA A 57 0.28 5.80 15.11
CA ALA A 57 -0.12 6.82 16.06
C ALA A 57 -0.75 6.14 17.29
N SER A 58 -0.27 6.47 18.49
CA SER A 58 -0.84 5.97 19.75
C SER A 58 -1.67 7.03 20.45
N LYS A 59 -2.90 6.69 20.87
CA LYS A 59 -3.75 7.54 21.71
C LYS A 59 -4.09 6.80 23.00
N ILE A 60 -3.92 7.47 24.14
CA ILE A 60 -4.23 6.91 25.45
C ILE A 60 -5.45 7.64 26.01
N THR A 61 -6.45 6.89 26.45
CA THR A 61 -7.59 7.38 27.23
C THR A 61 -7.59 6.74 28.62
N SER A 62 -8.50 7.15 29.50
CA SER A 62 -8.67 6.55 30.84
C SER A 62 -9.02 5.07 30.80
N GLU A 63 -9.60 4.59 29.70
CA GLU A 63 -10.14 3.24 29.58
C GLU A 63 -9.44 2.38 28.54
N CYS A 64 -8.78 2.98 27.55
CA CYS A 64 -8.22 2.26 26.40
C CYS A 64 -6.92 2.88 25.89
N VAL A 65 -6.06 2.04 25.33
CA VAL A 65 -4.91 2.44 24.51
C VAL A 65 -5.20 2.07 23.06
N TYR A 66 -5.10 3.04 22.17
CA TYR A 66 -5.32 2.86 20.73
C TYR A 66 -3.99 2.95 20.00
N PHE A 67 -3.77 2.03 19.06
CA PHE A 67 -2.66 2.03 18.12
C PHE A 67 -3.23 2.05 16.71
N TYR A 68 -3.03 3.15 15.98
CA TYR A 68 -3.52 3.32 14.62
C TYR A 68 -2.37 3.22 13.63
N LEU A 69 -2.47 2.33 12.66
CA LEU A 69 -1.63 2.36 11.47
C LEU A 69 -2.25 3.32 10.46
N LEU A 70 -1.58 4.43 10.20
CA LEU A 70 -2.05 5.44 9.26
C LEU A 70 -1.34 5.29 7.91
N ASN A 71 -2.08 5.33 6.82
CA ASN A 71 -1.52 5.60 5.50
C ASN A 71 -1.52 7.10 5.29
N ILE A 72 -0.33 7.65 5.10
CA ILE A 72 -0.16 9.04 4.71
C ILE A 72 0.35 9.01 3.27
N ASN A 73 -0.58 9.05 2.32
CA ASN A 73 -0.23 9.12 0.91
C ASN A 73 0.32 10.52 0.62
N GLN A 74 1.64 10.62 0.52
CA GLN A 74 2.30 11.84 0.09
C GLN A 74 2.44 11.83 -1.44
N LEU A 75 1.43 12.36 -2.13
CA LEU A 75 1.52 12.70 -3.56
C LEU A 75 1.84 14.19 -3.65
N GLY A 76 3.12 14.55 -3.67
CA GLY A 76 3.58 15.95 -3.76
C GLY A 76 3.66 16.68 -2.41
N GLN A 77 3.48 18.02 -2.43
CA GLN A 77 3.52 18.90 -1.25
C GLN A 77 2.18 18.99 -0.48
N GLU A 78 1.13 18.31 -0.96
CA GLU A 78 -0.20 18.33 -0.34
C GLU A 78 -0.55 16.97 0.28
N PHE A 79 -0.92 16.97 1.56
CA PHE A 79 -1.42 15.78 2.27
C PHE A 79 -2.87 15.51 1.89
N ASN A 80 -3.11 14.97 0.69
CA ASN A 80 -4.48 14.92 0.19
C ASN A 80 -5.36 13.83 0.80
N ASN A 81 -4.82 12.80 1.48
CA ASN A 81 -5.65 11.80 2.17
C ASN A 81 -4.90 11.07 3.30
N ILE A 82 -5.39 11.21 4.54
CA ILE A 82 -5.02 10.35 5.68
C ILE A 82 -6.07 9.25 5.78
N SER A 83 -5.65 7.99 5.75
CA SER A 83 -6.57 6.86 5.96
C SER A 83 -6.05 5.91 7.03
N VAL A 84 -6.95 5.38 7.86
CA VAL A 84 -6.62 4.37 8.87
C VAL A 84 -6.59 3.01 8.18
N ILE A 85 -5.42 2.35 8.20
CA ILE A 85 -5.23 1.02 7.62
C ILE A 85 -5.63 -0.05 8.63
N SER A 86 -5.19 0.09 9.88
CA SER A 86 -5.54 -0.83 10.96
C SER A 86 -5.56 -0.10 12.29
N SER A 87 -6.34 -0.60 13.23
CA SER A 87 -6.36 -0.11 14.60
C SER A 87 -6.32 -1.29 15.56
N VAL A 88 -5.37 -1.27 16.49
CA VAL A 88 -5.33 -2.18 17.63
C VAL A 88 -5.75 -1.39 18.86
N ILE A 89 -6.80 -1.82 19.53
CA ILE A 89 -7.37 -1.18 20.71
C ILE A 89 -7.18 -2.14 21.88
N VAL A 90 -6.56 -1.67 22.94
CA VAL A 90 -6.34 -2.41 24.18
C VAL A 90 -7.13 -1.74 25.28
N SER A 91 -8.17 -2.40 25.78
CA SER A 91 -9.00 -1.90 26.88
C SER A 91 -8.30 -2.09 28.23
N SER A 92 -8.81 -1.43 29.28
CA SER A 92 -8.30 -1.49 30.65
C SER A 92 -8.27 -2.89 31.25
N ASN A 93 -9.17 -3.77 30.80
CA ASN A 93 -9.19 -5.19 31.15
C ASN A 93 -8.26 -6.07 30.29
N PHE A 94 -7.34 -5.45 29.55
CA PHE A 94 -6.42 -6.06 28.58
C PHE A 94 -7.10 -6.80 27.42
N SER A 95 -8.41 -6.62 27.22
CA SER A 95 -9.07 -7.11 26.01
C SER A 95 -8.59 -6.34 24.79
N VAL A 96 -8.39 -7.07 23.69
CA VAL A 96 -7.91 -6.49 22.44
C VAL A 96 -8.98 -6.55 21.38
N ILE A 97 -9.14 -5.42 20.69
CA ILE A 97 -9.92 -5.31 19.48
C ILE A 97 -8.97 -4.91 18.36
N VAL A 98 -8.90 -5.73 17.31
CA VAL A 98 -8.12 -5.41 16.11
C VAL A 98 -9.09 -5.15 14.96
N ASN A 99 -8.96 -3.99 14.34
CA ASN A 99 -9.67 -3.65 13.11
C ASN A 99 -8.65 -3.50 11.98
N VAL A 100 -8.96 -4.04 10.81
CA VAL A 100 -8.17 -3.89 9.57
C VAL A 100 -9.09 -3.33 8.50
N GLY A 101 -8.79 -2.12 8.02
CA GLY A 101 -9.71 -1.31 7.21
C GLY A 101 -11.03 -1.09 7.96
N ASN A 102 -12.13 -1.52 7.35
CA ASN A 102 -13.48 -1.42 7.93
C ASN A 102 -13.93 -2.71 8.64
N ASN A 103 -13.06 -3.72 8.75
CA ASN A 103 -13.42 -5.02 9.29
C ASN A 103 -12.83 -5.23 10.68
N ARG A 104 -13.68 -5.59 11.64
CA ARG A 104 -13.26 -6.05 12.97
C ARG A 104 -12.91 -7.53 12.90
N LEU A 105 -11.72 -7.89 13.37
CA LEU A 105 -11.29 -9.28 13.41
C LEU A 105 -12.04 -10.07 14.49
N SER A 106 -12.36 -11.32 14.17
CA SER A 106 -13.02 -12.21 15.11
C SER A 106 -12.01 -12.78 16.11
N SER A 107 -12.51 -13.30 17.23
CA SER A 107 -11.67 -13.99 18.22
C SER A 107 -10.92 -15.18 17.63
N HIS A 108 -11.46 -15.83 16.59
CA HIS A 108 -10.83 -16.96 15.90
C HIS A 108 -9.57 -16.52 15.14
N ASP A 109 -9.60 -15.33 14.51
CA ASP A 109 -8.47 -14.78 13.75
C ASP A 109 -7.30 -14.36 14.64
N LEU A 110 -7.55 -14.18 15.93
CA LEU A 110 -6.58 -13.75 16.93
C LEU A 110 -6.09 -14.90 17.84
N LYS A 111 -6.65 -16.11 17.71
CA LYS A 111 -6.28 -17.28 18.56
C LYS A 111 -4.80 -17.65 18.50
N TRP A 112 -4.14 -17.37 17.38
CA TRP A 112 -2.71 -17.65 17.19
C TRP A 112 -1.81 -16.86 18.16
N ILE A 113 -2.32 -15.78 18.77
CA ILE A 113 -1.53 -14.89 19.62
C ILE A 113 -2.22 -14.51 20.92
N LEU A 114 -3.54 -14.35 20.92
CA LEU A 114 -4.33 -14.06 22.10
C LEU A 114 -5.16 -15.29 22.48
N GLN A 115 -5.01 -15.73 23.72
CA GLN A 115 -5.98 -16.62 24.34
C GLN A 115 -7.13 -15.74 24.87
N ASP A 116 -8.37 -16.10 24.52
CA ASP A 116 -9.60 -15.38 24.89
C ASP A 116 -9.61 -13.88 24.55
N SER A 117 -8.91 -13.48 23.49
CA SER A 117 -8.79 -12.07 23.05
C SER A 117 -8.21 -11.12 24.10
N LYS A 118 -7.42 -11.63 25.05
CA LYS A 118 -6.73 -10.83 26.07
C LYS A 118 -5.22 -10.83 25.90
N LEU A 119 -4.61 -9.69 26.18
CA LEU A 119 -3.15 -9.56 26.30
C LEU A 119 -2.70 -10.03 27.68
N THR A 120 -1.74 -10.95 27.69
CA THR A 120 -1.04 -11.41 28.89
C THR A 120 0.43 -11.02 28.88
N ARG A 121 1.02 -10.81 27.69
CA ARG A 121 2.44 -10.50 27.51
C ARG A 121 2.62 -9.35 26.52
N TRP A 122 3.62 -8.51 26.78
CA TRP A 122 4.00 -7.41 25.89
C TRP A 122 4.36 -7.89 24.47
N SER A 123 5.03 -9.05 24.36
CA SER A 123 5.41 -9.64 23.06
C SER A 123 4.21 -9.97 22.17
N GLN A 124 3.03 -10.23 22.75
CA GLN A 124 1.80 -10.42 21.97
C GLN A 124 1.36 -9.11 21.29
N LEU A 125 1.52 -7.97 21.97
CA LEU A 125 1.23 -6.67 21.39
C LEU A 125 2.22 -6.35 20.26
N GLU A 126 3.52 -6.58 20.48
CA GLU A 126 4.56 -6.35 19.47
C GLU A 126 4.32 -7.19 18.21
N ASN A 127 3.99 -8.47 18.38
CA ASN A 127 3.69 -9.37 17.27
C ASN A 127 2.39 -9.01 16.54
N LEU A 128 1.36 -8.53 17.26
CA LEU A 128 0.14 -7.98 16.63
C LEU A 128 0.48 -6.77 15.76
N LEU A 129 1.17 -5.78 16.32
CA LEU A 129 1.57 -4.57 15.60
C LEU A 129 2.42 -4.93 14.39
N SER A 130 3.44 -5.77 14.56
CA SER A 130 4.32 -6.22 13.47
C SER A 130 3.55 -6.89 12.33
N ARG A 131 2.69 -7.87 12.63
CA ARG A 131 1.91 -8.59 11.60
C ARG A 131 1.03 -7.67 10.78
N TYR A 132 0.34 -6.73 11.42
CA TYR A 132 -0.55 -5.80 10.73
C TYR A 132 0.18 -4.58 10.15
N THR A 133 1.47 -4.38 10.48
CA THR A 133 2.38 -3.50 9.75
C THR A 133 2.79 -4.14 8.42
N SER A 134 3.20 -5.42 8.43
CA SER A 134 3.60 -6.15 7.22
C SER A 134 2.44 -6.35 6.24
N ALA A 135 1.21 -6.43 6.74
CA ALA A 135 0.02 -6.46 5.91
C ALA A 135 -0.22 -5.15 5.13
N PHE A 136 0.53 -4.07 5.39
CA PHE A 136 0.52 -2.88 4.55
C PHE A 136 1.38 -3.05 3.29
N GLU A 137 2.44 -3.88 3.29
CA GLU A 137 3.18 -4.19 2.05
C GLU A 137 2.30 -4.94 1.01
N ILE A 138 1.17 -5.48 1.46
CA ILE A 138 0.09 -6.08 0.65
C ILE A 138 -0.70 -5.01 -0.12
N THR A 139 -0.44 -3.69 0.00
CA THR A 139 -1.12 -2.69 -0.86
C THR A 139 -0.94 -2.93 -2.36
N ASN A 140 0.14 -3.62 -2.78
CA ASN A 140 0.26 -4.12 -4.17
C ASN A 140 -0.75 -5.24 -4.49
N LYS A 141 -1.10 -6.11 -3.54
CA LYS A 141 -2.21 -7.08 -3.68
C LYS A 141 -3.58 -6.41 -3.59
N LYS A 142 -3.68 -5.19 -3.04
CA LYS A 142 -4.94 -4.42 -2.97
C LYS A 142 -5.36 -3.93 -4.35
N PHE A 143 -4.41 -3.51 -5.20
CA PHE A 143 -4.68 -3.19 -6.60
C PHE A 143 -5.23 -4.41 -7.34
N GLU A 144 -4.55 -5.54 -7.25
CA GLU A 144 -4.95 -6.79 -7.90
C GLU A 144 -6.33 -7.29 -7.41
N TYR A 145 -6.58 -7.22 -6.09
CA TYR A 145 -7.88 -7.53 -5.49
C TYR A 145 -9.00 -6.62 -5.99
N TYR A 146 -8.79 -5.30 -6.06
CA TYR A 146 -9.80 -4.37 -6.56
C TYR A 146 -10.03 -4.55 -8.07
N ILE A 147 -8.99 -4.79 -8.86
CA ILE A 147 -9.11 -5.10 -10.29
C ILE A 147 -9.93 -6.37 -10.50
N GLN A 148 -9.66 -7.43 -9.72
CA GLN A 148 -10.41 -8.68 -9.78
C GLN A 148 -11.88 -8.48 -9.40
N LYS A 149 -12.15 -7.83 -8.26
CA LYS A 149 -13.52 -7.55 -7.79
C LYS A 149 -14.31 -6.66 -8.75
N SER A 150 -13.65 -5.67 -9.36
CA SER A 150 -14.25 -4.85 -10.42
C SER A 150 -14.60 -5.68 -11.65
N GLY A 151 -13.75 -6.64 -12.04
CA GLY A 151 -14.03 -7.58 -13.12
C GLY A 151 -15.25 -8.45 -12.85
N GLU A 152 -15.37 -9.00 -11.63
CA GLU A 152 -16.52 -9.82 -11.21
C GLU A 152 -17.84 -9.01 -11.22
N ASN A 153 -17.82 -7.78 -10.73
CA ASN A 153 -19.01 -6.90 -10.74
C ASN A 153 -19.44 -6.54 -12.17
N ILE A 154 -18.50 -6.27 -13.06
CA ILE A 154 -18.80 -5.95 -14.47
C ILE A 154 -19.35 -7.19 -15.17
N GLN A 155 -18.82 -8.38 -14.89
CA GLN A 155 -19.34 -9.63 -15.43
C GLN A 155 -20.78 -9.89 -14.96
N GLY A 156 -21.06 -9.71 -13.66
CA GLY A 156 -22.42 -9.82 -13.14
C GLY A 156 -23.39 -8.80 -13.77
N ALA A 157 -22.92 -7.59 -14.08
CA ALA A 157 -23.72 -6.60 -14.80
C ALA A 157 -24.00 -7.00 -16.25
N ILE A 158 -23.02 -7.59 -16.94
CA ILE A 158 -23.19 -8.15 -18.30
C ILE A 158 -24.21 -9.29 -18.28
N ASP A 159 -24.11 -10.20 -17.32
CA ASP A 159 -24.98 -11.39 -17.22
C ASP A 159 -26.42 -11.01 -16.84
N SER A 160 -26.63 -9.86 -16.21
CA SER A 160 -27.95 -9.34 -15.83
C SER A 160 -28.63 -8.45 -16.90
N CYS A 161 -27.92 -8.08 -17.96
CA CYS A 161 -28.40 -7.16 -18.99
C CYS A 161 -28.55 -7.86 -20.33
N ASP A 162 -29.79 -8.20 -20.71
CA ASP A 162 -30.09 -8.80 -22.02
C ASP A 162 -30.45 -7.77 -23.12
N GLU A 163 -30.87 -6.55 -22.76
CA GLU A 163 -31.52 -5.61 -23.70
C GLU A 163 -30.61 -4.51 -24.31
N TYR A 164 -29.38 -4.32 -23.84
CA TYR A 164 -28.57 -3.13 -24.17
C TYR A 164 -27.22 -3.44 -24.83
N LYS A 165 -27.27 -3.94 -26.07
CA LYS A 165 -26.11 -4.45 -26.85
C LYS A 165 -24.89 -3.49 -26.88
N LYS A 166 -25.10 -2.18 -27.09
CA LYS A 166 -24.01 -1.18 -27.12
C LYS A 166 -23.35 -0.96 -25.75
N GLN A 167 -24.13 -0.90 -24.67
CA GLN A 167 -23.59 -0.76 -23.32
C GLN A 167 -22.82 -2.03 -22.91
N ILE A 168 -23.33 -3.21 -23.29
CA ILE A 168 -22.67 -4.51 -23.06
C ILE A 168 -21.30 -4.55 -23.75
N ASP A 169 -21.19 -4.11 -25.00
CA ASP A 169 -19.92 -4.07 -25.72
C ASP A 169 -18.91 -3.10 -25.07
N THR A 170 -19.42 -1.98 -24.54
CA THR A 170 -18.61 -1.03 -23.78
C THR A 170 -18.10 -1.63 -22.46
N LEU A 171 -18.96 -2.35 -21.74
CA LEU A 171 -18.60 -3.04 -20.49
C LEU A 171 -17.59 -4.18 -20.73
N LYS A 172 -17.75 -4.94 -21.81
CA LYS A 172 -16.77 -5.96 -22.24
C LYS A 172 -15.41 -5.35 -22.52
N LEU A 173 -15.37 -4.20 -23.20
CA LEU A 173 -14.13 -3.47 -23.47
C LEU A 173 -13.43 -3.02 -22.17
N ILE A 174 -14.19 -2.51 -21.20
CA ILE A 174 -13.66 -2.09 -19.89
C ILE A 174 -13.17 -3.31 -19.09
N SER A 175 -13.91 -4.42 -19.09
CA SER A 175 -13.52 -5.68 -18.43
C SER A 175 -12.19 -6.21 -18.97
N ASN A 176 -12.02 -6.22 -20.30
CA ASN A 176 -10.77 -6.62 -20.94
C ASN A 176 -9.60 -5.69 -20.60
N LYS A 177 -9.84 -4.37 -20.50
CA LYS A 177 -8.81 -3.42 -20.04
C LYS A 177 -8.35 -3.71 -18.62
N LEU A 178 -9.27 -3.98 -17.70
CA LEU A 178 -8.95 -4.29 -16.30
C LEU A 178 -8.15 -5.58 -16.17
N LYS A 179 -8.53 -6.64 -16.90
CA LYS A 179 -7.76 -7.90 -16.96
C LYS A 179 -6.34 -7.70 -17.47
N ASN A 180 -6.16 -6.82 -18.46
CA ASN A 180 -4.84 -6.54 -19.02
C ASN A 180 -3.97 -5.64 -18.15
N MET A 181 -4.56 -4.87 -17.23
CA MET A 181 -3.83 -4.10 -16.24
C MET A 181 -3.24 -4.96 -15.12
N SER A 182 -3.82 -6.13 -14.84
CA SER A 182 -3.28 -7.07 -13.84
C SER A 182 -2.18 -7.98 -14.39
N GLN A 183 -2.12 -8.20 -15.71
CA GLN A 183 -1.15 -9.10 -16.33
C GLN A 183 0.17 -8.39 -16.65
N HIS A 184 1.30 -8.96 -16.20
CA HIS A 184 2.65 -8.48 -16.51
C HIS A 184 3.00 -8.52 -18.02
N ARG A 185 2.22 -9.24 -18.83
CA ARG A 185 2.32 -9.26 -20.29
C ARG A 185 1.03 -8.71 -20.90
N LYS A 186 1.16 -7.68 -21.74
CA LYS A 186 0.04 -7.05 -22.45
C LYS A 186 -0.49 -8.00 -23.53
N GLN A 187 -1.62 -8.65 -23.30
CA GLN A 187 -2.33 -9.44 -24.32
C GLN A 187 -3.44 -8.60 -24.93
N TYR A 188 -3.35 -8.28 -26.22
CA TYR A 188 -4.41 -7.57 -26.93
C TYR A 188 -5.37 -8.57 -27.55
N SER A 189 -6.68 -8.39 -27.36
CA SER A 189 -7.67 -9.16 -28.11
C SER A 189 -7.64 -8.77 -29.60
N ILE A 190 -8.12 -9.65 -30.47
CA ILE A 190 -8.14 -9.42 -31.92
C ILE A 190 -8.97 -8.16 -32.25
N GLU A 191 -10.11 -7.97 -31.59
CA GLU A 191 -10.98 -6.80 -31.77
C GLU A 191 -10.27 -5.51 -31.34
N SER A 192 -9.48 -5.59 -30.26
CA SER A 192 -8.70 -4.46 -29.76
C SER A 192 -7.56 -4.09 -30.72
N LEU A 193 -6.93 -5.08 -31.35
CA LEU A 193 -5.91 -4.89 -32.37
C LEU A 193 -6.50 -4.29 -33.65
N LEU A 194 -7.64 -4.80 -34.12
CA LEU A 194 -8.34 -4.28 -35.29
C LEU A 194 -8.80 -2.83 -35.07
N PHE A 195 -9.37 -2.52 -33.91
CA PHE A 195 -9.73 -1.16 -33.54
C PHE A 195 -8.51 -0.24 -33.49
N ALA A 196 -7.42 -0.69 -32.88
CA ALA A 196 -6.19 0.09 -32.79
C ALA A 196 -5.56 0.34 -34.16
N LEU A 197 -5.60 -0.65 -35.06
CA LEU A 197 -5.08 -0.54 -36.42
C LEU A 197 -5.95 0.38 -37.28
N ASP A 198 -7.28 0.26 -37.21
CA ASP A 198 -8.22 1.15 -37.92
C ASP A 198 -8.06 2.61 -37.46
N LEU A 199 -7.96 2.83 -36.15
CA LEU A 199 -7.71 4.16 -35.58
C LEU A 199 -6.35 4.73 -36.02
N TYR A 200 -5.30 3.91 -36.00
CA TYR A 200 -3.96 4.31 -36.42
C TYR A 200 -3.90 4.66 -37.91
N ASN A 201 -4.56 3.87 -38.76
CA ASN A 201 -4.62 4.09 -40.21
C ASN A 201 -5.45 5.33 -40.58
N LYS A 202 -6.52 5.62 -39.83
CA LYS A 202 -7.36 6.81 -40.03
C LYS A 202 -6.68 8.09 -39.55
N SER A 203 -6.01 8.07 -38.40
CA SER A 203 -5.29 9.23 -37.86
C SER A 203 -4.21 8.81 -36.87
N PRO A 204 -2.92 8.80 -37.30
CA PRO A 204 -1.80 8.51 -36.42
C PRO A 204 -1.66 9.52 -35.26
N THR A 205 -2.01 10.78 -35.49
CA THR A 205 -1.94 11.84 -34.48
C THR A 205 -3.01 11.68 -33.40
N ALA A 206 -4.24 11.36 -33.80
CA ALA A 206 -5.30 11.07 -32.83
C ALA A 206 -5.00 9.79 -32.03
N TYR A 207 -4.39 8.79 -32.70
CA TYR A 207 -3.93 7.58 -32.03
C TYR A 207 -2.91 7.88 -30.93
N ASP A 208 -1.95 8.78 -31.17
CA ASP A 208 -0.95 9.17 -30.17
C ASP A 208 -1.59 9.84 -28.95
N CYS A 209 -2.46 10.83 -29.17
CA CYS A 209 -3.16 11.50 -28.08
C CYS A 209 -3.99 10.50 -27.28
N LEU A 210 -4.73 9.62 -27.95
CA LEU A 210 -5.61 8.65 -27.30
C LEU A 210 -4.84 7.53 -26.59
N ARG A 211 -3.63 7.20 -27.03
CA ARG A 211 -2.78 6.17 -26.42
C ARG A 211 -2.27 6.55 -25.03
N GLU A 212 -2.27 7.84 -24.68
CA GLU A 212 -1.97 8.28 -23.31
C GLU A 212 -3.08 7.89 -22.32
N TYR A 213 -4.32 7.83 -22.80
CA TYR A 213 -5.52 7.59 -21.98
C TYR A 213 -6.14 6.20 -22.19
N LEU A 214 -5.85 5.56 -23.33
CA LEU A 214 -6.38 4.26 -23.72
C LEU A 214 -5.27 3.22 -23.77
N PHE A 215 -5.60 1.99 -23.37
CA PHE A 215 -4.68 0.85 -23.39
C PHE A 215 -4.51 0.31 -24.82
N LEU A 216 -3.76 1.05 -25.64
CA LEU A 216 -3.51 0.75 -27.05
C LEU A 216 -2.11 0.14 -27.28
N PRO A 217 -1.94 -0.71 -28.31
CA PRO A 217 -0.65 -1.24 -28.73
C PRO A 217 0.42 -0.17 -28.96
N SER A 218 1.69 -0.57 -29.06
CA SER A 218 2.72 0.34 -29.56
C SER A 218 2.65 0.44 -31.08
N LYS A 219 3.04 1.59 -31.65
CA LYS A 219 3.16 1.76 -33.10
C LYS A 219 3.97 0.65 -33.76
N ARG A 220 5.11 0.31 -33.13
CA ARG A 220 5.99 -0.77 -33.59
C ARG A 220 5.28 -2.12 -33.65
N HIS A 221 4.40 -2.40 -32.69
CA HIS A 221 3.61 -3.64 -32.68
C HIS A 221 2.55 -3.65 -33.80
N LEU A 222 1.87 -2.52 -34.05
CA LEU A 222 0.93 -2.41 -35.18
C LEU A 222 1.62 -2.54 -36.54
N GLN A 223 2.80 -1.91 -36.68
CA GLN A 223 3.62 -2.01 -37.89
C GLN A 223 4.08 -3.46 -38.12
N GLN A 224 4.49 -4.17 -37.08
CA GLN A 224 4.83 -5.60 -37.17
C GLN A 224 3.67 -6.45 -37.68
N ILE A 225 2.46 -6.23 -37.17
CA ILE A 225 1.25 -6.94 -37.62
C ILE A 225 0.96 -6.63 -39.09
N SER A 226 1.02 -5.36 -39.48
CA SER A 226 0.80 -4.95 -40.87
C SER A 226 1.86 -5.55 -41.81
N THR A 227 3.12 -5.63 -41.39
CA THR A 227 4.19 -6.26 -42.17
C THR A 227 4.06 -7.79 -42.25
N THR A 228 3.38 -8.45 -41.32
CA THR A 228 3.13 -9.90 -41.45
C THR A 228 2.01 -10.23 -42.42
N MET A 229 1.17 -9.26 -42.78
CA MET A 229 0.03 -9.43 -43.68
C MET A 229 0.34 -9.00 -45.12
N PHE A 230 1.58 -9.15 -45.60
CA PHE A 230 1.92 -8.85 -46.99
C PHE A 230 1.01 -9.64 -47.94
N ILE A 231 0.12 -8.92 -48.62
CA ILE A 231 -0.56 -9.38 -49.82
C ILE A 231 0.44 -9.14 -50.96
N SER A 232 0.98 -10.22 -51.50
CA SER A 232 1.67 -10.14 -52.79
C SER A 232 0.61 -9.76 -53.83
N PRO A 233 0.86 -8.82 -54.74
CA PRO A 233 -0.03 -8.66 -55.88
C PRO A 233 -0.13 -10.01 -56.59
N ASP A 234 -1.36 -10.48 -56.82
CA ASP A 234 -1.58 -11.62 -57.70
C ASP A 234 -0.97 -11.26 -59.05
N ASN A 235 -0.07 -12.10 -59.54
CA ASN A 235 0.47 -12.00 -60.89
C ASN A 235 -0.62 -12.44 -61.88
N ASP A 236 -1.73 -11.71 -61.95
CA ASP A 236 -2.72 -11.85 -63.00
C ASP A 236 -2.25 -11.01 -64.21
N THR A 237 -1.34 -11.62 -64.98
CA THR A 237 -1.15 -11.36 -66.42
C THR A 237 -2.01 -12.32 -67.22
#